data_AF-A0A1A6BAA3-F1
#
_entry.id   AF-A0A1A6BAA3-F1
#
_cell.length_a   1.000
_cell.length_b   1.000
_cell.length_c   1.000
_cell.angle_alpha   90.00
_cell.angle_beta   90.00
_cell.angle_gamma   90.00
#
_symmetry.space_group_name_H-M   'P 1'
#
loop_
_entity.id
_entity.type
_entity.pdbx_description
1 polymer ?
#
loop_
_entity_poly.entity_id
_entity_poly.type
_entity_poly.pdbx_seq_one_letter_code
_entity_poly.pdbx_strand_id
1 'polypeptide(L)'
;MTRRPARLRLRRRLLIYSAPLSLVLLLAAVKLISVVVAGNSASSAFAHGDGNTVGKDAAVLGVANVIEPAKAPFAAGAAAVLDGRLEEADADFAAALARTGDADSCPVRVNLELVRETQGDRAAAAGDRSRADERYASALTVIGDAPRACFADNHDPDTQRQRIRRDAANRLTDKRNALNAGPPAAPPAAPPPPPPPPVALPLPVAVSPDGREIPPRRLNPTEGDPLDKLQQVLQDAAGAAPPG
;
A
#
# COMPACT_ATOMS: atom_id res chain seq x y z
N MET A 1 68.36 -25.85 -20.58
CA MET A 1 67.76 -25.20 -19.38
C MET A 1 67.18 -23.85 -19.78
N THR A 2 65.90 -23.81 -20.15
CA THR A 2 65.23 -22.56 -20.54
C THR A 2 64.94 -21.74 -19.28
N ARG A 3 65.68 -20.64 -19.08
CA ARG A 3 65.39 -19.64 -18.04
C ARG A 3 63.96 -19.14 -18.25
N ARG A 4 63.01 -19.63 -17.45
CA ARG A 4 61.64 -19.08 -17.40
C ARG A 4 61.80 -17.58 -17.12
N PRO A 5 61.43 -16.67 -18.05
CA PRO A 5 61.83 -15.28 -17.95
C PRO A 5 61.30 -14.69 -16.65
N ALA A 6 62.18 -14.06 -15.86
CA ALA A 6 61.87 -13.52 -14.53
C ALA A 6 60.61 -12.65 -14.50
N ARG A 7 60.30 -12.01 -15.65
CA ARG A 7 59.08 -11.25 -15.92
C ARG A 7 57.79 -12.05 -15.74
N LEU A 8 57.74 -13.33 -16.13
CA LEU A 8 56.56 -14.19 -15.94
C LEU A 8 56.33 -14.57 -14.47
N ARG A 9 57.40 -14.71 -13.68
CA ARG A 9 57.29 -14.99 -12.23
C ARG A 9 56.80 -13.77 -11.46
N LEU A 10 57.27 -12.58 -11.81
CA LEU A 10 56.81 -11.31 -11.23
C LEU A 10 55.33 -11.04 -11.57
N ARG A 11 54.94 -11.23 -12.84
CA ARG A 11 53.54 -11.08 -13.31
C ARG A 11 52.59 -12.05 -12.59
N ARG A 12 53.01 -13.31 -12.38
CA ARG A 12 52.22 -14.31 -11.64
C ARG A 12 52.09 -13.97 -10.15
N ARG A 13 53.14 -13.44 -9.51
CA ARG A 13 53.07 -12.95 -8.13
C ARG A 13 52.13 -11.76 -7.99
N LEU A 14 52.27 -10.76 -8.86
CA LEU A 14 51.40 -9.59 -8.88
C LEU A 14 49.93 -10.01 -9.03
N LEU A 15 49.62 -10.92 -9.96
CA LEU A 15 48.27 -11.44 -10.14
C LEU A 15 47.74 -12.20 -8.92
N ILE A 16 48.57 -13.00 -8.23
CA ILE A 16 48.12 -13.72 -7.02
C ILE A 16 47.84 -12.76 -5.87
N TYR A 17 48.63 -11.69 -5.73
CA TYR A 17 48.40 -10.67 -4.69
C TYR A 17 47.26 -9.70 -5.03
N SER A 18 47.03 -9.39 -6.30
CA SER A 18 45.93 -8.51 -6.73
C SER A 18 44.60 -9.25 -6.92
N ALA A 19 44.63 -10.55 -7.22
CA ALA A 19 43.43 -11.38 -7.39
C ALA A 19 42.44 -11.32 -6.21
N PRO A 20 42.84 -11.46 -4.93
CA PRO A 20 41.90 -11.37 -3.82
C PRO A 20 41.27 -9.97 -3.72
N LEU A 21 42.04 -8.91 -3.93
CA LEU A 21 41.52 -7.55 -3.93
C LEU A 21 40.53 -7.32 -5.08
N SER A 22 40.87 -7.77 -6.29
CA SER A 22 39.97 -7.70 -7.45
C SER A 22 38.71 -8.53 -7.25
N LEU A 23 38.80 -9.70 -6.61
CA LEU A 23 37.65 -10.53 -6.28
C LEU A 23 36.72 -9.83 -5.28
N VAL A 24 37.27 -9.21 -4.23
CA VAL A 24 36.49 -8.43 -3.26
C VAL A 24 35.78 -7.26 -3.95
N LEU A 25 36.47 -6.51 -4.82
CA LEU A 25 35.87 -5.42 -5.60
C LEU A 25 34.75 -5.93 -6.53
N LEU A 26 34.94 -7.08 -7.17
CA LEU A 26 33.93 -7.69 -8.04
C LEU A 26 32.70 -8.12 -7.23
N LEU A 27 32.89 -8.76 -6.08
CA LEU A 27 31.80 -9.14 -5.18
C LEU A 27 31.03 -7.92 -4.66
N ALA A 28 31.75 -6.84 -4.32
CA ALA A 28 31.13 -5.57 -3.94
C ALA A 28 30.29 -4.99 -5.08
N ALA A 29 30.82 -4.95 -6.31
CA ALA A 29 30.08 -4.48 -7.48
C ALA A 29 28.80 -5.31 -7.74
N VAL A 30 28.91 -6.65 -7.69
CA VAL A 30 27.75 -7.55 -7.83
C VAL A 30 26.71 -7.31 -6.72
N LYS A 31 27.15 -7.13 -5.48
CA LYS A 31 26.25 -6.83 -4.36
C LYS A 31 25.54 -5.50 -4.54
N LEU A 32 26.24 -4.44 -4.95
CA LEU A 32 25.64 -3.12 -5.21
C LEU A 32 24.60 -3.20 -6.34
N ILE A 33 24.91 -3.89 -7.44
CA ILE A 33 23.95 -4.10 -8.54
C ILE A 33 22.72 -4.86 -8.02
N SER A 34 22.93 -5.93 -7.23
CA SER A 34 21.84 -6.73 -6.67
C SER A 34 20.92 -5.92 -5.76
N VAL A 35 21.49 -5.04 -4.91
CA VAL A 35 20.72 -4.16 -4.02
C VAL A 35 19.87 -3.17 -4.81
N VAL A 36 20.41 -2.55 -5.87
CA VAL A 36 19.66 -1.62 -6.71
C VAL A 36 18.52 -2.32 -7.43
N VAL A 37 18.78 -3.50 -8.00
CA VAL A 37 17.76 -4.28 -8.72
C VAL A 37 16.65 -4.74 -7.77
N ALA A 38 17.01 -5.35 -6.63
CA ALA A 38 16.04 -5.79 -5.63
C ALA A 38 15.27 -4.61 -5.03
N GLY A 39 15.92 -3.47 -4.79
CA GLY A 39 15.24 -2.26 -4.29
C GLY A 39 14.24 -1.67 -5.28
N ASN A 40 14.60 -1.61 -6.57
CA ASN A 40 13.69 -1.09 -7.61
C ASN A 40 12.53 -2.07 -7.87
N SER A 41 12.81 -3.37 -7.85
CA SER A 41 11.80 -4.43 -7.94
C SER A 41 10.84 -4.36 -6.75
N ALA A 42 11.35 -4.29 -5.52
CA ALA A 42 10.53 -4.17 -4.31
C ALA A 42 9.67 -2.89 -4.33
N SER A 43 10.23 -1.76 -4.77
CA SER A 43 9.47 -0.50 -4.88
C SER A 43 8.33 -0.61 -5.90
N SER A 44 8.60 -1.23 -7.05
CA SER A 44 7.59 -1.49 -8.07
C SER A 44 6.52 -2.47 -7.56
N ALA A 45 6.94 -3.62 -7.03
CA ALA A 45 6.04 -4.63 -6.48
C ALA A 45 5.14 -4.07 -5.38
N PHE A 46 5.71 -3.25 -4.49
CA PHE A 46 4.95 -2.54 -3.45
C PHE A 46 3.91 -1.59 -4.05
N ALA A 47 4.27 -0.82 -5.09
CA ALA A 47 3.33 0.05 -5.79
C ALA A 47 2.17 -0.72 -6.46
N HIS A 48 2.39 -1.99 -6.82
CA HIS A 48 1.38 -2.88 -7.41
C HIS A 48 0.71 -3.81 -6.38
N GLY A 49 1.04 -3.69 -5.08
CA GLY A 49 0.48 -4.52 -4.02
C GLY A 49 0.98 -5.98 -3.99
N ASP A 50 2.09 -6.31 -4.63
CA ASP A 50 2.65 -7.66 -4.69
C ASP A 50 3.58 -7.97 -3.50
N GLY A 51 2.99 -8.39 -2.38
CA GLY A 51 3.71 -8.73 -1.15
C GLY A 51 4.71 -9.88 -1.30
N ASN A 52 4.42 -10.86 -2.16
CA ASN A 52 5.30 -12.01 -2.39
C ASN A 52 6.61 -11.59 -3.07
N THR A 53 6.54 -10.69 -4.06
CA THR A 53 7.75 -10.16 -4.71
C THR A 53 8.54 -9.25 -3.77
N VAL A 54 7.87 -8.38 -2.99
CA VAL A 54 8.55 -7.58 -1.94
C VAL A 54 9.26 -8.47 -0.93
N GLY A 55 8.63 -9.57 -0.48
CA GLY A 55 9.22 -10.52 0.47
C GLY A 55 10.43 -11.28 -0.10
N LYS A 56 10.38 -11.68 -1.37
CA LYS A 56 11.54 -12.29 -2.06
C LYS A 56 12.71 -11.31 -2.17
N ASP A 57 12.42 -10.07 -2.57
CA ASP A 57 13.43 -9.02 -2.67
C ASP A 57 14.02 -8.66 -1.30
N ALA A 58 13.21 -8.68 -0.23
CA ALA A 58 13.66 -8.55 1.16
C ALA A 58 14.66 -9.64 1.56
N ALA A 59 14.39 -10.89 1.20
CA ALA A 59 15.29 -12.01 1.47
C ALA A 59 16.63 -11.84 0.72
N VAL A 60 16.61 -11.38 -0.53
CA VAL A 60 17.81 -11.08 -1.32
C VAL A 60 18.62 -9.93 -0.69
N LEU A 61 17.95 -8.89 -0.20
CA LEU A 61 18.58 -7.78 0.54
C LEU A 61 19.25 -8.27 1.83
N GLY A 62 18.64 -9.24 2.53
CA GLY A 62 19.13 -9.84 3.78
C GLY A 62 20.39 -10.71 3.67
N VAL A 63 20.71 -11.26 2.49
CA VAL A 63 21.93 -12.07 2.31
C VAL A 63 23.19 -11.20 2.39
N ALA A 64 24.10 -11.51 3.32
CA ALA A 64 25.32 -10.74 3.58
C ALA A 64 25.04 -9.27 3.97
N ASN A 65 24.01 -9.05 4.79
CA ASN A 65 23.55 -7.76 5.30
C ASN A 65 24.49 -7.16 6.37
N VAL A 66 25.76 -6.97 6.03
CA VAL A 66 26.81 -6.47 6.93
C VAL A 66 26.92 -4.94 6.88
N ILE A 67 26.53 -4.33 5.75
CA ILE A 67 26.73 -2.89 5.50
C ILE A 67 25.47 -2.07 5.82
N GLU A 68 24.26 -2.60 5.61
CA GLU A 68 23.00 -1.84 5.78
C GLU A 68 21.95 -2.65 6.55
N PRO A 69 22.20 -2.97 7.83
CA PRO A 69 21.47 -3.98 8.58
C PRO A 69 19.96 -3.69 8.74
N ALA A 70 19.53 -2.44 8.55
CA ALA A 70 18.14 -2.01 8.58
C ALA A 70 17.31 -2.37 7.33
N LYS A 71 17.91 -2.65 6.16
CA LYS A 71 17.15 -2.84 4.91
C LYS A 71 16.32 -4.12 4.88
N ALA A 72 16.87 -5.21 5.39
CA ALA A 72 16.16 -6.49 5.45
C ALA A 72 14.89 -6.41 6.33
N PRO A 73 14.94 -5.95 7.60
CA PRO A 73 13.72 -5.80 8.39
C PRO A 73 12.77 -4.76 7.81
N PHE A 74 13.27 -3.68 7.19
CA PHE A 74 12.38 -2.71 6.51
C PHE A 74 11.57 -3.37 5.37
N ALA A 75 12.23 -4.15 4.52
CA ALA A 75 11.57 -4.81 3.40
C ALA A 75 10.64 -5.95 3.85
N ALA A 76 11.00 -6.68 4.91
CA ALA A 76 10.13 -7.67 5.55
C ALA A 76 8.85 -7.03 6.11
N GLY A 77 8.99 -5.89 6.81
CA GLY A 77 7.84 -5.13 7.30
C GLY A 77 6.94 -4.63 6.17
N ALA A 78 7.50 -4.14 5.07
CA ALA A 78 6.74 -3.75 3.89
C ALA A 78 5.97 -4.92 3.26
N ALA A 79 6.58 -6.11 3.18
CA ALA A 79 5.88 -7.31 2.71
C ALA A 79 4.74 -7.71 3.67
N ALA A 80 4.99 -7.67 4.99
CA ALA A 80 3.98 -7.99 6.00
C ALA A 80 2.78 -7.03 5.96
N VAL A 81 3.00 -5.74 5.65
CA VAL A 81 1.90 -4.78 5.40
C VAL A 81 1.03 -5.23 4.23
N LEU A 82 1.63 -5.63 3.11
CA LEU A 82 0.91 -6.08 1.92
C LEU A 82 0.11 -7.37 2.18
N ASP A 83 0.62 -8.25 3.04
CA ASP A 83 -0.09 -9.46 3.49
C ASP A 83 -1.13 -9.18 4.60
N GLY A 84 -1.23 -7.93 5.09
CA GLY A 84 -2.12 -7.55 6.20
C GLY A 84 -1.68 -8.04 7.59
N ARG A 85 -0.45 -8.56 7.72
CA ARG A 85 0.18 -9.09 8.94
C ARG A 85 0.80 -7.96 9.76
N LEU A 86 -0.05 -7.11 10.34
CA LEU A 86 0.38 -5.84 10.95
C LEU A 86 1.25 -6.02 12.21
N GLU A 87 1.05 -7.07 13.00
CA GLU A 87 1.88 -7.38 14.17
C GLU A 87 3.33 -7.67 13.76
N GLU A 88 3.52 -8.45 12.69
CA GLU A 88 4.84 -8.73 12.14
C GLU A 88 5.45 -7.47 11.52
N ALA A 89 4.65 -6.69 10.79
CA ALA A 89 5.10 -5.42 10.23
C ALA A 89 5.59 -4.42 11.31
N ASP A 90 4.88 -4.30 12.43
CA ASP A 90 5.28 -3.44 13.57
C ASP A 90 6.63 -3.88 14.14
N ALA A 91 6.81 -5.20 14.36
CA ALA A 91 8.07 -5.75 14.87
C ALA A 91 9.24 -5.52 13.91
N ASP A 92 9.02 -5.76 12.62
CA ASP A 92 10.03 -5.60 11.57
C ASP A 92 10.43 -4.13 11.37
N PHE A 93 9.47 -3.20 11.31
CA PHE A 93 9.79 -1.78 11.23
C PHE A 93 10.44 -1.24 12.51
N ALA A 94 10.05 -1.72 13.70
CA ALA A 94 10.74 -1.37 14.94
C ALA A 94 12.19 -1.88 14.94
N ALA A 95 12.42 -3.10 14.46
CA ALA A 95 13.75 -3.68 14.29
C ALA A 95 14.60 -2.90 13.26
N ALA A 96 13.99 -2.41 12.18
CA ALA A 96 14.65 -1.54 11.21
C ALA A 96 15.00 -0.18 11.84
N LEU A 97 14.09 0.41 12.64
CA LEU A 97 14.29 1.71 13.27
C LEU A 97 15.45 1.68 14.26
N ALA A 98 15.57 0.62 15.06
CA ALA A 98 16.67 0.43 16.02
C ALA A 98 18.06 0.38 15.37
N ARG A 99 18.13 0.22 14.03
CA ARG A 99 19.36 0.10 13.25
C ARG A 99 19.53 1.25 12.23
N THR A 100 18.66 2.26 12.28
CA THR A 100 18.64 3.40 11.36
C THR A 100 18.96 4.66 12.14
N GLY A 101 19.93 5.45 11.66
CA GLY A 101 20.21 6.77 12.24
C GLY A 101 19.12 7.78 11.90
N ASP A 102 19.00 8.86 12.68
CA ASP A 102 17.88 9.81 12.56
C ASP A 102 17.73 10.40 11.15
N ALA A 103 18.83 10.71 10.47
CA ALA A 103 18.84 11.26 9.12
C ALA A 103 18.14 10.36 8.08
N ASP A 104 18.23 9.04 8.25
CA ASP A 104 17.68 8.04 7.33
C ASP A 104 16.37 7.43 7.85
N SER A 105 15.89 7.87 9.02
CA SER A 105 14.80 7.21 9.75
C SER A 105 13.41 7.48 9.19
N CYS A 106 13.23 8.52 8.35
CA CYS A 106 11.89 8.94 7.91
C CYS A 106 11.07 7.84 7.22
N PRO A 107 11.60 7.06 6.26
CA PRO A 107 10.83 5.98 5.65
C PRO A 107 10.35 4.94 6.68
N VAL A 108 11.22 4.57 7.64
CA VAL A 108 10.88 3.58 8.66
C VAL A 108 9.83 4.13 9.62
N ARG A 109 10.00 5.36 10.10
CA ARG A 109 9.07 6.01 11.04
C ARG A 109 7.70 6.24 10.43
N VAL A 110 7.62 6.68 9.17
CA VAL A 110 6.35 6.85 8.44
C VAL A 110 5.61 5.53 8.30
N ASN A 111 6.30 4.44 7.94
CA ASN A 111 5.66 3.13 7.82
C ASN A 111 5.23 2.56 9.19
N LEU A 112 6.07 2.71 10.22
CA LEU A 112 5.76 2.25 11.58
C LEU A 112 4.55 3.01 12.17
N GLU A 113 4.48 4.32 11.95
CA GLU A 113 3.33 5.14 12.32
C GLU A 113 2.04 4.63 11.66
N LEU A 114 2.05 4.43 10.35
CA LEU A 114 0.89 3.96 9.61
C LEU A 114 0.45 2.54 10.03
N VAL A 115 1.39 1.63 10.30
CA VAL A 115 1.08 0.29 10.81
C VAL A 115 0.38 0.37 12.17
N ARG A 116 0.90 1.18 13.09
CA ARG A 116 0.31 1.37 14.42
C ARG A 116 -1.04 2.06 14.36
N GLU A 117 -1.21 3.05 13.48
CA GLU A 117 -2.50 3.66 13.18
C GLU A 117 -3.51 2.60 12.71
N THR A 118 -3.12 1.76 11.75
CA THR A 118 -4.00 0.73 11.19
C THR A 118 -4.37 -0.34 12.23
N GLN A 119 -3.44 -0.71 13.11
CA GLN A 119 -3.75 -1.59 14.25
C GLN A 119 -4.75 -0.95 15.22
N GLY A 120 -4.62 0.36 15.47
CA GLY A 120 -5.58 1.12 16.24
C GLY A 120 -6.97 1.14 15.59
N ASP A 121 -7.02 1.33 14.27
CA ASP A 121 -8.27 1.31 13.49
C ASP A 121 -8.96 -0.05 13.59
N ARG A 122 -8.21 -1.15 13.45
CA ARG A 122 -8.74 -2.52 13.60
C ARG A 122 -9.26 -2.77 15.03
N ALA A 123 -8.54 -2.32 16.04
CA ALA A 123 -8.98 -2.44 17.43
C ALA A 123 -10.24 -1.62 17.71
N ALA A 124 -10.32 -0.39 17.20
CA ALA A 124 -11.49 0.46 17.32
C ALA A 124 -12.71 -0.16 16.63
N ALA A 125 -12.54 -0.70 15.43
CA ALA A 125 -13.58 -1.41 14.70
C ALA A 125 -14.06 -2.69 15.42
N ALA A 126 -13.17 -3.37 16.14
CA ALA A 126 -13.49 -4.51 16.99
C ALA A 126 -14.12 -4.12 18.35
N GLY A 127 -14.24 -2.83 18.64
CA GLY A 127 -14.77 -2.32 19.91
C GLY A 127 -13.76 -2.33 21.06
N ASP A 128 -12.50 -2.71 20.82
CA ASP A 128 -11.42 -2.68 21.80
C ASP A 128 -10.81 -1.27 21.88
N ARG A 129 -11.50 -0.40 22.63
CA ARG A 129 -11.09 1.00 22.81
C ARG A 129 -9.73 1.13 23.50
N SER A 130 -9.42 0.25 24.46
CA SER A 130 -8.16 0.31 25.20
C SER A 130 -6.98 0.02 24.26
N ARG A 131 -7.11 -1.02 23.45
CA ARG A 131 -6.09 -1.37 22.46
C ARG A 131 -5.97 -0.31 21.36
N ALA A 132 -7.09 0.27 20.94
CA ALA A 132 -7.09 1.36 19.98
C ALA A 132 -6.30 2.58 20.50
N ASP A 133 -6.59 3.02 21.73
CA ASP A 133 -5.90 4.16 22.35
C ASP A 133 -4.39 3.88 22.50
N GLU A 134 -4.02 2.68 22.96
CA GLU A 134 -2.61 2.25 23.06
C GLU A 134 -1.89 2.38 21.71
N ARG A 135 -2.52 1.91 20.62
CA ARG A 135 -1.91 1.89 19.29
C ARG A 135 -1.80 3.29 18.69
N TYR A 136 -2.83 4.13 18.82
CA TYR A 136 -2.74 5.52 18.39
C TYR A 136 -1.74 6.35 19.20
N ALA A 137 -1.67 6.14 20.52
CA ALA A 137 -0.66 6.78 21.37
C ALA A 137 0.76 6.38 20.95
N SER A 138 0.98 5.09 20.69
CA SER A 138 2.24 4.55 20.20
C SER A 138 2.63 5.10 18.83
N ALA A 139 1.67 5.35 17.93
CA ALA A 139 1.91 6.03 16.65
C ALA A 139 2.30 7.51 16.86
N LEU A 140 1.64 8.22 17.77
CA LEU A 140 1.99 9.60 18.15
C LEU A 140 3.42 9.68 18.72
N THR A 141 3.86 8.70 19.51
CA THR A 141 5.25 8.62 19.98
C THR A 141 6.23 8.51 18.80
N VAL A 142 5.93 7.69 17.78
CA VAL A 142 6.79 7.58 16.59
C VAL A 142 6.94 8.93 15.87
N ILE A 143 5.85 9.71 15.77
CA ILE A 143 5.88 11.06 15.20
C ILE A 143 6.68 12.02 16.08
N GLY A 144 6.45 11.99 17.40
CA GLY A 144 7.11 12.87 18.37
C GLY A 144 8.62 12.67 18.44
N ASP A 145 9.08 11.42 18.31
CA ASP A 145 10.50 11.07 18.30
C ASP A 145 11.17 11.25 16.93
N ALA A 146 10.41 11.64 15.89
CA ALA A 146 10.93 11.79 14.54
C ALA A 146 11.54 13.18 14.31
N PRO A 147 12.57 13.31 13.44
CA PRO A 147 12.90 14.59 12.83
C PRO A 147 11.66 15.22 12.19
N ARG A 148 11.46 16.53 12.39
CA ARG A 148 10.28 17.25 11.88
C ARG A 148 10.09 17.10 10.36
N ALA A 149 11.19 16.94 9.62
CA ALA A 149 11.19 16.72 8.18
C ALA A 149 10.53 15.40 7.73
N CYS A 150 10.29 14.45 8.64
CA CYS A 150 9.55 13.22 8.32
C CYS A 150 8.03 13.45 8.21
N PHE A 151 7.48 14.40 8.99
CA PHE A 151 6.05 14.66 9.10
C PHE A 151 5.70 16.13 8.87
N ALA A 152 5.68 16.98 9.91
CA ALA A 152 5.19 18.36 9.82
C ALA A 152 5.84 19.19 8.69
N ASP A 153 7.16 19.09 8.59
CA ASP A 153 7.98 19.87 7.64
C ASP A 153 8.45 18.99 6.47
N ASN A 154 7.67 17.96 6.10
CA ASN A 154 8.04 17.05 5.01
C ASN A 154 7.93 17.71 3.63
N HIS A 155 8.81 17.28 2.72
CA HIS A 155 8.93 17.76 1.34
C HIS A 155 8.70 16.61 0.34
N ASP A 156 7.72 15.73 0.59
CA ASP A 156 7.38 14.68 -0.38
C ASP A 156 6.98 15.32 -1.72
N PRO A 157 7.52 14.87 -2.86
CA PRO A 157 7.17 15.42 -4.17
C PRO A 157 5.71 15.17 -4.56
N ASP A 158 5.08 14.13 -4.00
CA ASP A 158 3.66 13.89 -4.14
C ASP A 158 2.89 14.75 -3.11
N THR A 159 2.15 15.74 -3.61
CA THR A 159 1.42 16.69 -2.75
C THR A 159 0.38 16.02 -1.86
N GLN A 160 -0.21 14.90 -2.28
CA GLN A 160 -1.17 14.16 -1.47
C GLN A 160 -0.47 13.43 -0.34
N ARG A 161 0.62 12.69 -0.62
CA ARG A 161 1.42 12.05 0.43
C ARG A 161 1.99 13.08 1.40
N GLN A 162 2.42 14.24 0.89
CA GLN A 162 2.90 15.34 1.72
C GLN A 162 1.85 15.80 2.73
N ARG A 163 0.60 16.01 2.28
CA ARG A 163 -0.52 16.39 3.15
C ARG A 163 -0.84 15.31 4.18
N ILE A 164 -0.93 14.04 3.75
CA ILE A 164 -1.24 12.91 4.64
C ILE A 164 -0.22 12.81 5.79
N ARG A 165 1.07 12.94 5.48
CA ARG A 165 2.14 12.91 6.48
C ARG A 165 2.12 14.11 7.41
N ARG A 166 1.86 15.31 6.86
CA ARG A 166 1.76 16.54 7.67
C ARG A 166 0.60 16.46 8.67
N ASP A 167 -0.50 15.86 8.26
CA ASP A 167 -1.72 15.75 9.06
C ASP A 167 -1.73 14.59 10.06
N ALA A 168 -0.76 13.68 9.99
CA ALA A 168 -0.73 12.43 10.78
C ALA A 168 -0.98 12.62 12.28
N ALA A 169 -0.31 13.60 12.91
CA ALA A 169 -0.49 13.86 14.35
C ALA A 169 -1.90 14.35 14.71
N ASN A 170 -2.50 15.21 13.87
CA ASN A 170 -3.86 15.71 14.07
C ASN A 170 -4.85 14.56 13.89
N ARG A 171 -4.71 13.81 12.80
CA ARG A 171 -5.55 12.63 12.50
C ARG A 171 -5.54 11.61 13.64
N LEU A 172 -4.37 11.26 14.18
CA LEU A 172 -4.26 10.35 15.33
C LEU A 172 -4.91 10.92 16.59
N THR A 173 -4.76 12.23 16.84
CA THR A 173 -5.41 12.91 17.98
C THR A 173 -6.93 12.85 17.86
N ASP A 174 -7.47 13.12 16.66
CA ASP A 174 -8.90 13.03 16.38
C ASP A 174 -9.43 11.61 16.55
N LYS A 175 -8.69 10.60 16.07
CA LYS A 175 -9.03 9.18 16.28
C LYS A 175 -9.10 8.82 17.76
N ARG A 176 -8.18 9.31 18.59
CA ARG A 176 -8.21 9.10 20.05
C ARG A 176 -9.40 9.80 20.71
N ASN A 177 -9.68 11.04 20.31
CA ASN A 177 -10.85 11.78 20.80
C ASN A 177 -12.17 11.05 20.45
N ALA A 178 -12.26 10.48 19.25
CA ALA A 178 -13.41 9.73 18.78
C ALA A 178 -13.67 8.45 19.57
N LEU A 179 -12.66 7.83 20.19
CA LEU A 179 -12.84 6.66 21.06
C LEU A 179 -13.78 6.94 22.25
N ASN A 180 -13.85 8.21 22.68
CA ASN A 180 -14.67 8.66 23.80
C ASN A 180 -16.03 9.24 23.38
N ALA A 181 -16.20 9.59 22.10
CA ALA A 181 -17.39 10.32 21.63
C ALA A 181 -18.66 9.46 21.51
N GLY A 182 -18.59 8.15 21.81
CA GLY A 182 -19.67 7.20 21.53
C GLY A 182 -19.88 7.01 20.02
N PRO A 183 -20.70 6.03 19.59
CA PRO A 183 -21.09 5.93 18.19
C PRO A 183 -21.76 7.26 17.77
N PRO A 184 -21.55 7.75 16.54
CA PRO A 184 -22.34 8.84 16.00
C PRO A 184 -23.83 8.53 16.26
N ALA A 185 -24.57 9.48 16.81
CA ALA A 185 -26.01 9.32 16.97
C ALA A 185 -26.60 8.89 15.62
N ALA A 186 -27.39 7.81 15.61
CA ALA A 186 -28.08 7.38 14.41
C ALA A 186 -28.82 8.61 13.83
N PRO A 187 -28.77 8.83 12.51
CA PRO A 187 -29.55 9.90 11.89
C PRO A 187 -31.01 9.78 12.37
N PRO A 188 -31.69 10.89 12.70
CA PRO A 188 -33.08 10.84 13.12
C PRO A 188 -33.87 10.02 12.10
N ALA A 189 -34.68 9.07 12.59
CA ALA A 189 -35.51 8.23 11.74
C ALA A 189 -36.29 9.12 10.78
N ALA A 190 -36.24 8.79 9.49
CA ALA A 190 -36.97 9.54 8.48
C ALA A 190 -38.46 9.59 8.88
N PRO A 191 -39.12 10.75 8.75
CA PRO A 191 -40.55 10.86 9.05
C PRO A 191 -41.33 9.81 8.25
N PRO A 192 -42.41 9.23 8.81
CA PRO A 192 -43.21 8.25 8.10
C PRO A 192 -43.69 8.82 6.76
N PRO A 193 -43.75 8.01 5.69
CA PRO A 193 -44.18 8.49 4.39
C PRO A 193 -45.60 9.06 4.48
N PRO A 194 -45.91 10.13 3.72
CA PRO A 194 -47.25 10.70 3.68
C PRO A 194 -48.26 9.64 3.21
N PRO A 195 -49.53 9.71 3.66
CA PRO A 195 -50.57 8.80 3.21
C PRO A 195 -50.72 8.88 1.67
N PRO A 196 -50.97 7.74 0.99
CA PRO A 196 -51.09 7.72 -0.45
C PRO A 196 -52.25 8.61 -0.91
N PRO A 197 -52.11 9.33 -2.03
CA PRO A 197 -53.19 10.14 -2.58
C PRO A 197 -54.36 9.27 -3.03
N PRO A 198 -55.60 9.78 -3.01
CA PRO A 198 -56.77 9.04 -3.49
C PRO A 198 -56.60 8.70 -4.98
N VAL A 199 -56.84 7.43 -5.31
CA VAL A 199 -56.72 6.89 -6.67
C VAL A 199 -57.71 7.60 -7.60
N ALA A 200 -57.19 8.34 -8.58
CA ALA A 200 -57.98 8.79 -9.73
C ALA A 200 -58.02 7.67 -10.78
N LEU A 201 -59.22 7.36 -11.29
CA LEU A 201 -59.44 6.36 -12.33
C LEU A 201 -58.73 6.76 -13.65
N PRO A 202 -58.01 5.85 -14.33
CA PRO A 202 -57.28 6.20 -15.56
C PRO A 202 -58.18 6.26 -16.81
N LEU A 203 -57.86 7.22 -17.69
CA LEU A 203 -58.40 7.39 -19.05
C LEU A 203 -57.74 6.40 -20.05
N PRO A 204 -58.38 6.08 -21.18
CA PRO A 204 -57.97 4.95 -22.04
C PRO A 204 -56.74 5.24 -22.93
N VAL A 205 -55.90 4.21 -23.10
CA VAL A 205 -54.66 4.15 -23.92
C VAL A 205 -54.98 3.90 -25.40
N ALA A 206 -54.22 4.52 -26.31
CA ALA A 206 -54.31 4.26 -27.76
C ALA A 206 -53.50 3.01 -28.18
N VAL A 207 -54.09 2.16 -29.02
CA VAL A 207 -53.56 0.83 -29.41
C VAL A 207 -53.23 0.82 -30.92
N SER A 208 -52.11 0.21 -31.30
CA SER A 208 -51.70 -0.03 -32.71
C SER A 208 -52.40 -1.28 -33.28
N PRO A 209 -52.55 -1.46 -34.63
CA PRO A 209 -53.38 -2.52 -35.22
C PRO A 209 -53.03 -3.97 -34.85
N ASP A 210 -51.83 -4.23 -34.33
CA ASP A 210 -51.38 -5.56 -33.87
C ASP A 210 -51.44 -5.75 -32.33
N GLY A 211 -52.11 -4.85 -31.59
CA GLY A 211 -52.50 -5.08 -30.20
C GLY A 211 -51.39 -5.00 -29.14
N ARG A 212 -50.25 -4.35 -29.42
CA ARG A 212 -49.19 -4.11 -28.43
C ARG A 212 -49.07 -2.63 -28.08
N GLU A 213 -48.97 -2.32 -26.79
CA GLU A 213 -48.58 -0.99 -26.29
C GLU A 213 -47.11 -0.72 -26.65
N ILE A 214 -46.80 0.48 -27.13
CA ILE A 214 -45.43 0.92 -27.40
C ILE A 214 -45.00 1.82 -26.23
N PRO A 215 -44.08 1.39 -25.35
CA PRO A 215 -43.54 2.27 -24.32
C PRO A 215 -42.67 3.35 -24.96
N PRO A 216 -42.71 4.60 -24.48
CA PRO A 216 -41.81 5.65 -24.93
C PRO A 216 -40.36 5.29 -24.55
N ARG A 217 -39.46 5.21 -25.54
CA ARG A 217 -38.02 4.99 -25.29
C ARG A 217 -37.37 6.26 -24.74
N ARG A 218 -37.10 6.27 -23.43
CA ARG A 218 -36.27 7.26 -22.74
C ARG A 218 -35.08 6.54 -22.10
N LEU A 219 -33.86 7.01 -22.36
CA LEU A 219 -32.65 6.60 -21.63
C LEU A 219 -32.61 7.42 -20.33
N ASN A 220 -32.72 6.75 -19.19
CA ASN A 220 -32.60 7.36 -17.87
C ASN A 220 -31.24 6.98 -17.25
N PRO A 221 -30.26 7.89 -17.10
CA PRO A 221 -28.91 7.54 -16.68
C PRO A 221 -28.75 7.21 -15.18
N THR A 222 -29.84 7.13 -14.41
CA THR A 222 -29.82 6.88 -12.95
C THR A 222 -30.62 5.65 -12.51
N GLU A 223 -31.12 4.83 -13.44
CA GLU A 223 -31.86 3.59 -13.12
C GLU A 223 -31.18 2.34 -13.71
N GLY A 224 -30.79 1.42 -12.82
CA GLY A 224 -30.27 0.08 -13.13
C GLY A 224 -28.85 -0.16 -12.62
N ASP A 225 -28.57 -1.38 -12.15
CA ASP A 225 -27.22 -1.81 -11.79
C ASP A 225 -26.32 -1.73 -13.04
N PRO A 226 -25.22 -0.95 -13.00
CA PRO A 226 -24.29 -0.84 -14.12
C PRO A 226 -23.70 -2.20 -14.53
N LEU A 227 -23.61 -3.19 -13.62
CA LEU A 227 -23.16 -4.54 -13.96
C LEU A 227 -24.17 -5.29 -14.83
N ASP A 228 -25.46 -5.21 -14.50
CA ASP A 228 -26.53 -5.83 -15.28
C ASP A 228 -26.60 -5.23 -16.67
N LYS A 229 -26.40 -3.91 -16.79
CA LYS A 229 -26.32 -3.21 -18.08
C LYS A 229 -25.09 -3.62 -18.88
N LEU A 230 -23.94 -3.81 -18.22
CA LEU A 230 -22.73 -4.29 -18.89
C LEU A 230 -22.91 -5.74 -19.39
N GLN A 231 -23.50 -6.61 -18.58
CA GLN A 231 -23.83 -7.99 -18.97
C GLN A 231 -24.80 -8.03 -20.14
N GLN A 232 -25.81 -7.17 -20.15
CA GLN A 232 -26.79 -7.09 -21.23
C GLN A 232 -26.14 -6.63 -22.55
N VAL A 233 -25.27 -5.62 -22.50
CA VAL A 233 -24.52 -5.16 -23.69
C VAL A 233 -23.57 -6.23 -24.24
N LEU A 234 -22.91 -7.00 -23.36
CA LEU A 234 -22.02 -8.09 -23.77
C LEU A 234 -22.78 -9.28 -24.39
N GLN A 235 -23.99 -9.57 -23.89
CA GLN A 235 -24.86 -10.63 -24.44
C GLN A 235 -25.43 -10.25 -25.82
N ASP A 236 -25.84 -9.00 -25.99
CA ASP A 236 -26.38 -8.50 -27.26
C ASP A 236 -25.31 -8.47 -28.37
N ALA A 237 -24.07 -8.12 -28.02
CA ALA A 237 -22.94 -8.13 -28.96
C ALA A 237 -22.55 -9.56 -29.41
N ALA A 238 -22.73 -10.56 -28.55
CA ALA A 238 -22.47 -11.97 -28.88
C ALA A 238 -23.57 -12.59 -29.76
N GLY A 239 -24.81 -12.10 -29.68
CA GLY A 239 -25.95 -12.57 -30.48
C GLY A 239 -26.08 -11.94 -31.87
N ALA A 240 -25.41 -10.82 -32.14
CA ALA A 240 -25.51 -10.07 -33.39
C ALA A 240 -24.53 -10.53 -34.50
N ALA A 241 -23.79 -11.63 -34.30
CA ALA A 241 -23.01 -12.26 -35.37
C ALA A 241 -23.92 -13.14 -36.24
N PRO A 242 -24.22 -12.78 -37.50
CA PRO A 242 -25.00 -13.65 -38.38
C PRO A 242 -24.13 -14.84 -38.84
N PRO A 243 -24.55 -16.10 -38.66
CA PRO A 243 -23.98 -17.20 -39.42
C PRO A 243 -24.46 -17.11 -40.88
N GLY A 244 -23.52 -17.32 -41.81
CA GLY A 244 -23.77 -17.45 -43.24
C GLY A 244 -24.34 -18.80 -43.66
#